data_AF-A0A662B2H1-F1
#
_entry.id   AF-A0A662B2H1-F1
#
_cell.length_a   1.000
_cell.length_b   1.000
_cell.length_c   1.000
_cell.angle_alpha   90.00
_cell.angle_beta   90.00
_cell.angle_gamma   90.00
#
_symmetry.space_group_name_H-M   'P 1'
#
loop_
_entity.id
_entity.type
_entity.pdbx_description
1 polymer ?
#
loop_
_entity_poly.entity_id
_entity_poly.type
_entity_poly.pdbx_seq_one_letter_code
_entity_poly.pdbx_strand_id
1 'polypeptide(L)'
;MIISVKSQTFSNINYEQSFENFANPDRGFYHAINNVDYDNLISYRDEGISLVFKPYRLDDYTEGKIDLLFLQNMKSDFEILRKAGMKCIIRFSYTSKSTVPYGDAPLEIVLGHIKQLKPILFDNSDVILTVQAGFIGAWGEWYYTDYFSESPGNVTEENWNDRRTLVDSLLNAVPKDMMVQVRTPNQKYNLLQMNS
;
A
#
# COMPACT_ATOMS: atom_id res chain seq x y z
N MET A 1 -43.76 -14.12 47.36
CA MET A 1 -42.71 -13.55 46.48
C MET A 1 -42.57 -14.51 45.30
N ILE A 2 -43.05 -14.12 44.11
CA ILE A 2 -43.03 -14.98 42.91
C ILE A 2 -41.76 -14.63 42.14
N ILE A 3 -40.86 -15.60 41.98
CA ILE A 3 -39.64 -15.46 41.19
C ILE A 3 -40.00 -15.75 39.73
N SER A 4 -39.91 -14.75 38.86
CA SER A 4 -40.06 -14.92 37.41
C SER A 4 -38.73 -15.37 36.83
N VAL A 5 -38.72 -16.57 36.23
CA VAL A 5 -37.56 -17.09 35.50
C VAL A 5 -37.70 -16.71 34.04
N LYS A 6 -36.78 -15.89 33.51
CA LYS A 6 -36.69 -15.61 32.08
C LYS A 6 -35.97 -16.76 31.37
N SER A 7 -36.66 -17.45 30.47
CA SER A 7 -36.08 -18.45 29.57
C SER A 7 -35.17 -17.79 28.52
N GLN A 8 -34.01 -18.39 28.25
CA GLN A 8 -33.16 -17.99 27.12
C GLN A 8 -33.82 -18.43 25.80
N THR A 9 -33.93 -17.50 24.86
CA THR A 9 -34.39 -17.77 23.49
C THR A 9 -33.20 -18.21 22.66
N PHE A 10 -33.27 -19.41 22.07
CA PHE A 10 -32.26 -19.91 21.15
C PHE A 10 -32.72 -19.70 19.71
N SER A 11 -31.87 -19.11 18.88
CA SER A 11 -32.06 -19.05 17.43
C SER A 11 -31.16 -20.09 16.76
N ASN A 12 -31.75 -21.06 16.07
CA ASN A 12 -30.99 -21.95 15.20
C ASN A 12 -30.77 -21.25 13.85
N ILE A 13 -29.50 -21.10 13.47
CA ILE A 13 -29.11 -20.65 12.12
C ILE A 13 -28.61 -21.88 11.37
N ASN A 14 -29.31 -22.25 10.30
CA ASN A 14 -28.89 -23.30 9.39
C ASN A 14 -28.07 -22.67 8.27
N TYR A 15 -26.87 -23.20 8.03
CA TYR A 15 -25.99 -22.78 6.95
C TYR A 15 -26.01 -23.85 5.86
N GLU A 16 -26.32 -23.46 4.63
CA GLU A 16 -26.23 -24.32 3.45
C GLU A 16 -24.82 -24.21 2.83
N GLN A 17 -24.30 -25.32 2.32
CA GLN A 17 -23.03 -25.30 1.60
C GLN A 17 -23.18 -24.53 0.29
N SER A 18 -22.24 -23.61 0.01
CA SER A 18 -22.14 -22.91 -1.27
C SER A 18 -20.88 -23.32 -2.02
N PHE A 19 -20.98 -23.44 -3.34
CA PHE A 19 -19.87 -23.59 -4.27
C PHE A 19 -19.62 -22.29 -5.06
N GLU A 20 -20.25 -21.19 -4.66
CA GLU A 20 -20.04 -19.89 -5.28
C GLU A 20 -18.56 -19.47 -5.18
N ASN A 21 -18.02 -18.97 -6.29
CA ASN A 21 -16.70 -18.36 -6.30
C ASN A 21 -16.79 -16.96 -5.67
N PHE A 22 -16.68 -16.91 -4.34
CA PHE A 22 -16.76 -15.67 -3.58
C PHE A 22 -15.40 -14.99 -3.50
N ALA A 23 -15.21 -13.92 -4.28
CA ALA A 23 -13.99 -13.13 -4.24
C ALA A 23 -13.93 -12.29 -2.93
N ASN A 24 -13.08 -12.72 -2.00
CA ASN A 24 -12.86 -12.04 -0.72
C ASN A 24 -11.89 -10.84 -0.90
N PRO A 25 -12.36 -9.59 -0.77
CA PRO A 25 -11.59 -8.40 -1.08
C PRO A 25 -10.37 -8.17 -0.18
N ASP A 26 -10.19 -8.92 0.91
CA ASP A 26 -9.05 -8.78 1.83
C ASP A 26 -8.00 -9.89 1.68
N ARG A 27 -8.18 -10.86 0.78
CA ARG A 27 -7.30 -12.04 0.69
C ARG A 27 -7.19 -12.58 -0.75
N GLY A 28 -6.12 -13.35 -0.97
CA GLY A 28 -5.95 -14.13 -2.20
C GLY A 28 -4.88 -13.57 -3.14
N PHE A 29 -4.92 -14.05 -4.38
CA PHE A 29 -4.05 -13.59 -5.45
C PHE A 29 -4.46 -12.20 -5.94
N TYR A 30 -3.56 -11.52 -6.64
CA TYR A 30 -3.81 -10.21 -7.23
C TYR A 30 -3.29 -10.13 -8.66
N HIS A 31 -3.87 -9.23 -9.46
CA HIS A 31 -3.31 -8.81 -10.75
C HIS A 31 -2.46 -7.56 -10.59
N ALA A 32 -1.30 -7.50 -11.24
CA ALA A 32 -0.50 -6.28 -11.31
C ALA A 32 -0.99 -5.41 -12.48
N ILE A 33 -1.34 -4.16 -12.20
CA ILE A 33 -1.93 -3.24 -13.18
C ILE A 33 -1.19 -1.92 -13.23
N ASN A 34 -1.20 -1.27 -14.40
CA ASN A 34 -0.73 0.11 -14.54
C ASN A 34 -1.90 1.11 -14.45
N ASN A 35 -3.04 0.76 -15.06
CA ASN A 35 -4.24 1.59 -15.13
C ASN A 35 -5.38 0.93 -14.36
N VAL A 36 -6.20 1.71 -13.67
CA VAL A 36 -7.45 1.22 -13.09
C VAL A 36 -8.54 1.37 -14.15
N ASP A 37 -9.04 0.25 -14.64
CA ASP A 37 -10.08 0.19 -15.66
C ASP A 37 -11.21 -0.72 -15.16
N TYR A 38 -12.45 -0.20 -15.15
CA TYR A 38 -13.57 -0.90 -14.51
C TYR A 38 -13.84 -2.27 -15.14
N ASP A 39 -13.83 -2.37 -16.47
CA ASP A 39 -14.20 -3.60 -17.17
C ASP A 39 -13.14 -4.70 -16.94
N ASN A 40 -11.85 -4.34 -16.95
CA ASN A 40 -10.79 -5.25 -16.56
C ASN A 40 -10.95 -5.73 -15.11
N LEU A 41 -11.28 -4.83 -14.18
CA LEU A 41 -11.50 -5.22 -12.77
C LEU A 41 -12.67 -6.20 -12.62
N ILE A 42 -13.76 -6.01 -13.36
CA ILE A 42 -14.88 -6.95 -13.36
C ILE A 42 -14.44 -8.31 -13.90
N SER A 43 -13.66 -8.36 -14.98
CA SER A 43 -13.13 -9.65 -15.48
C SER A 43 -12.26 -10.38 -14.45
N TYR A 44 -11.46 -9.66 -13.66
CA TYR A 44 -10.66 -10.28 -12.60
C TYR A 44 -11.55 -10.86 -11.48
N ARG A 45 -12.69 -10.23 -11.19
CA ARG A 45 -13.65 -10.76 -10.23
C ARG A 45 -14.31 -12.04 -10.70
N ASP A 46 -14.55 -12.19 -12.00
CA ASP A 46 -15.07 -13.43 -12.59
C ASP A 46 -14.06 -14.59 -12.43
N GLU A 47 -12.75 -14.27 -12.34
CA GLU A 47 -11.69 -15.22 -11.98
C GLU A 47 -11.62 -15.53 -10.46
N GLY A 48 -12.42 -14.86 -9.63
CA GLY A 48 -12.35 -14.92 -8.17
C GLY A 48 -11.29 -14.02 -7.55
N ILE A 49 -10.66 -13.13 -8.33
CA ILE A 49 -9.63 -12.20 -7.87
C ILE A 49 -10.29 -10.85 -7.53
N SER A 50 -10.04 -10.37 -6.31
CA SER A 50 -10.57 -9.09 -5.83
C SER A 50 -9.48 -8.10 -5.38
N LEU A 51 -8.22 -8.44 -5.65
CA LEU A 51 -7.05 -7.66 -5.33
C LEU A 51 -6.29 -7.25 -6.59
N VAL A 52 -5.77 -6.03 -6.58
CA VAL A 52 -4.81 -5.57 -7.58
C VAL A 52 -3.58 -4.96 -6.92
N PHE A 53 -2.43 -5.11 -7.56
CA PHE A 53 -1.22 -4.34 -7.23
C PHE A 53 -1.08 -3.20 -8.22
N LYS A 54 -1.02 -1.96 -7.71
CA LYS A 54 -0.84 -0.77 -8.54
C LYS A 54 0.37 0.05 -8.07
N PRO A 55 1.46 0.10 -8.86
CA PRO A 55 2.51 1.06 -8.65
C PRO A 55 2.06 2.46 -9.12
N TYR A 56 2.24 3.46 -8.27
CA TYR A 56 2.11 4.87 -8.62
C TYR A 56 3.51 5.43 -8.92
N ARG A 57 3.69 5.85 -10.17
CA ARG A 57 4.96 6.40 -10.66
C ARG A 57 5.04 7.89 -10.34
N LEU A 58 6.14 8.31 -9.73
CA LEU A 58 6.38 9.69 -9.29
C LEU A 58 7.62 10.29 -9.97
N ASP A 59 8.03 9.74 -11.12
CA ASP A 59 9.27 10.06 -11.82
C ASP A 59 9.41 11.56 -12.11
N ASP A 60 8.29 12.22 -12.41
CA ASP A 60 8.23 13.65 -12.73
C ASP A 60 8.30 14.58 -11.51
N TYR A 61 8.33 14.03 -10.28
CA TYR A 61 8.22 14.80 -9.04
C TYR A 61 9.46 14.71 -8.14
N THR A 62 10.59 14.22 -8.63
CA THR A 62 11.82 14.02 -7.82
C THR A 62 12.41 15.31 -7.21
N GLU A 63 12.05 16.47 -7.74
CA GLU A 63 12.52 17.80 -7.27
C GLU A 63 11.36 18.74 -6.87
N GLY A 64 10.13 18.23 -6.83
CA GLY A 64 8.93 19.07 -6.75
C GLY A 64 7.85 18.50 -5.84
N LYS A 65 6.66 19.08 -5.93
CA LYS A 65 5.44 18.55 -5.31
C LYS A 65 4.70 17.70 -6.33
N ILE A 66 4.00 16.66 -5.86
CA ILE A 66 3.00 15.98 -6.67
C ILE A 66 1.93 16.99 -7.07
N ASP A 67 1.63 17.07 -8.36
CA ASP A 67 0.62 18.02 -8.85
C ASP A 67 -0.81 17.59 -8.47
N LEU A 68 -1.75 18.52 -8.61
CA LEU A 68 -3.15 18.26 -8.26
C LEU A 68 -3.82 17.24 -9.19
N LEU A 69 -3.40 17.17 -10.45
CA LEU A 69 -3.98 16.26 -11.44
C LEU A 69 -3.67 14.81 -11.08
N PHE A 70 -2.43 14.51 -10.70
CA PHE A 70 -2.01 13.20 -10.21
C PHE A 70 -2.82 12.77 -8.98
N LEU A 71 -2.94 13.67 -8.00
CA LEU A 71 -3.70 13.42 -6.78
C LEU A 71 -5.20 13.20 -7.06
N GLN A 72 -5.76 13.90 -8.04
CA GLN A 72 -7.15 13.71 -8.47
C GLN A 72 -7.33 12.36 -9.19
N ASN A 73 -6.41 12.01 -10.10
CA ASN A 73 -6.44 10.72 -10.79
C ASN A 73 -6.36 9.54 -9.80
N MET A 74 -5.51 9.65 -8.78
CA MET A 74 -5.43 8.64 -7.71
C MET A 74 -6.74 8.51 -6.94
N LYS A 75 -7.47 9.61 -6.68
CA LYS A 75 -8.82 9.54 -6.09
C LYS A 75 -9.82 8.85 -7.02
N SER A 76 -9.79 9.17 -8.31
CA SER A 76 -10.65 8.52 -9.32
C SER A 76 -10.37 7.02 -9.41
N ASP A 77 -9.11 6.60 -9.34
CA ASP A 77 -8.72 5.20 -9.29
C ASP A 77 -9.39 4.49 -8.09
N PHE A 78 -9.42 5.09 -6.91
CA PHE A 78 -10.08 4.51 -5.72
C PHE A 78 -11.61 4.44 -5.85
N GLU A 79 -12.25 5.44 -6.45
CA GLU A 79 -13.69 5.36 -6.73
C GLU A 79 -14.04 4.21 -7.67
N ILE A 80 -13.21 3.98 -8.70
CA ILE A 80 -13.41 2.86 -9.64
C ILE A 80 -13.20 1.52 -8.91
N LEU A 81 -12.16 1.39 -8.10
CA LEU A 81 -11.91 0.20 -7.27
C LEU A 81 -13.10 -0.09 -6.35
N ARG A 82 -13.62 0.94 -5.67
CA ARG A 82 -14.79 0.84 -4.78
C ARG A 82 -16.01 0.35 -5.54
N LYS A 83 -16.30 0.94 -6.70
CA LYS A 83 -17.43 0.57 -7.55
C LYS A 83 -17.30 -0.87 -8.08
N ALA A 84 -16.09 -1.32 -8.36
CA ALA A 84 -15.82 -2.69 -8.80
C ALA A 84 -15.78 -3.70 -7.65
N GLY A 85 -15.80 -3.25 -6.38
CA GLY A 85 -15.65 -4.14 -5.23
C GLY A 85 -14.25 -4.73 -5.11
N MET A 86 -13.23 -3.97 -5.49
CA MET A 86 -11.82 -4.36 -5.46
C MET A 86 -11.08 -3.66 -4.32
N LYS A 87 -10.01 -4.28 -3.82
CA LYS A 87 -8.98 -3.58 -3.04
C LYS A 87 -7.64 -3.55 -3.75
N CYS A 88 -6.81 -2.59 -3.38
CA CYS A 88 -5.48 -2.41 -3.96
C CYS A 88 -4.35 -2.52 -2.95
N ILE A 89 -3.25 -3.13 -3.40
CA ILE A 89 -1.91 -3.03 -2.82
C ILE A 89 -1.20 -1.89 -3.55
N ILE A 90 -0.79 -0.86 -2.81
CA ILE A 90 -0.19 0.34 -3.38
C ILE A 90 1.32 0.33 -3.18
N ARG A 91 2.08 0.78 -4.18
CA ARG A 91 3.50 1.12 -4.02
C ARG A 91 3.83 2.40 -4.79
N PHE A 92 4.59 3.30 -4.20
CA PHE A 92 5.11 4.48 -4.90
C PHE A 92 6.54 4.24 -5.38
N SER A 93 6.92 4.76 -6.55
CA SER A 93 8.30 4.67 -7.05
C SER A 93 8.65 5.86 -7.95
N TYR A 94 9.88 6.36 -7.86
CA TYR A 94 10.37 7.46 -8.71
C TYR A 94 11.10 6.97 -9.97
N THR A 95 11.61 5.74 -9.95
CA THR A 95 12.51 5.28 -11.01
C THR A 95 12.37 3.78 -11.24
N SER A 96 12.80 3.35 -12.41
CA SER A 96 13.00 1.95 -12.80
C SER A 96 14.45 1.68 -13.21
N LYS A 97 15.33 2.67 -13.06
CA LYS A 97 16.73 2.57 -13.46
C LYS A 97 17.53 1.78 -12.43
N SER A 98 18.34 0.85 -12.89
CA SER A 98 19.34 0.12 -12.09
C SER A 98 20.77 0.60 -12.34
N THR A 99 20.92 1.79 -12.95
CA THR A 99 22.20 2.42 -13.30
C THR A 99 22.25 3.85 -12.80
N VAL A 100 23.44 4.32 -12.39
CA VAL A 100 23.64 5.69 -11.89
C VAL A 100 23.49 6.76 -12.99
N PRO A 101 22.98 7.97 -12.67
CA PRO A 101 22.20 8.26 -11.46
C PRO A 101 20.89 7.46 -11.46
N TYR A 102 20.54 6.86 -10.32
CA TYR A 102 19.39 5.97 -10.20
C TYR A 102 18.07 6.75 -10.36
N GLY A 103 18.02 7.99 -9.88
CA GLY A 103 16.93 8.93 -10.08
C GLY A 103 15.75 8.77 -9.13
N ASP A 104 15.96 8.28 -7.91
CA ASP A 104 14.98 8.48 -6.85
C ASP A 104 15.10 9.86 -6.19
N ALA A 105 14.29 10.16 -5.16
CA ALA A 105 14.20 11.50 -4.58
C ALA A 105 14.88 11.55 -3.20
N PRO A 106 15.45 12.70 -2.79
CA PRO A 106 16.00 12.86 -1.44
C PRO A 106 14.88 12.78 -0.38
N LEU A 107 15.26 12.46 0.87
CA LEU A 107 14.31 12.25 1.97
C LEU A 107 13.31 13.40 2.14
N GLU A 108 13.74 14.65 2.06
CA GLU A 108 12.86 15.82 2.20
C GLU A 108 11.69 15.81 1.20
N ILE A 109 11.97 15.51 -0.08
CA ILE A 109 10.96 15.41 -1.14
C ILE A 109 10.02 14.23 -0.86
N VAL A 110 10.57 13.09 -0.44
CA VAL A 110 9.74 11.93 -0.07
C VAL A 110 8.77 12.24 1.08
N LEU A 111 9.25 12.92 2.13
CA LEU A 111 8.40 13.33 3.25
C LEU A 111 7.33 14.35 2.82
N GLY A 112 7.69 15.27 1.91
CA GLY A 112 6.75 16.19 1.28
C GLY A 112 5.63 15.46 0.54
N HIS A 113 5.98 14.45 -0.24
CA HIS A 113 5.02 13.61 -0.98
C HIS A 113 4.12 12.80 -0.06
N ILE A 114 4.67 12.14 0.96
CA ILE A 114 3.87 11.39 1.94
C ILE A 114 2.83 12.32 2.61
N LYS A 115 3.21 13.58 2.91
CA LYS A 115 2.27 14.58 3.43
C LYS A 115 1.15 14.93 2.44
N GLN A 116 1.44 15.03 1.14
CA GLN A 116 0.41 15.26 0.12
C GLN A 116 -0.52 14.06 -0.07
N LEU A 117 0.02 12.85 0.06
CA LEU A 117 -0.71 11.59 -0.11
C LEU A 117 -1.57 11.23 1.10
N LYS A 118 -1.18 11.65 2.31
CA LYS A 118 -1.87 11.37 3.58
C LYS A 118 -3.40 11.51 3.52
N PRO A 119 -3.99 12.66 3.12
CA PRO A 119 -5.45 12.77 3.09
C PRO A 119 -6.09 11.76 2.14
N ILE A 120 -5.44 11.46 1.00
CA ILE A 120 -5.96 10.50 0.02
C ILE A 120 -5.92 9.08 0.57
N LEU A 121 -4.80 8.68 1.19
CA LEU A 121 -4.64 7.35 1.79
C LEU A 121 -5.60 7.14 2.96
N PHE A 122 -5.84 8.18 3.78
CA PHE A 122 -6.82 8.12 4.87
C PHE A 122 -8.25 8.01 4.35
N ASP A 123 -8.66 8.88 3.42
CA ASP A 123 -10.04 8.95 2.94
C ASP A 123 -10.44 7.71 2.13
N ASN A 124 -9.48 6.93 1.63
CA ASN A 124 -9.71 5.76 0.77
C ASN A 124 -9.18 4.45 1.39
N SER A 125 -8.96 4.42 2.70
CA SER A 125 -8.44 3.22 3.37
C SER A 125 -9.36 2.01 3.25
N ASP A 126 -10.65 2.21 2.96
CA ASP A 126 -11.63 1.15 2.75
C ASP A 126 -11.32 0.27 1.53
N VAL A 127 -10.67 0.83 0.50
CA VAL A 127 -10.26 0.12 -0.73
C VAL A 127 -8.75 -0.15 -0.81
N ILE A 128 -7.99 0.20 0.22
CA ILE A 128 -6.55 -0.07 0.29
C ILE A 128 -6.34 -1.29 1.19
N LEU A 129 -5.81 -2.38 0.63
CA LEU A 129 -5.44 -3.53 1.44
C LEU A 129 -4.19 -3.23 2.28
N THR A 130 -3.18 -2.62 1.65
CA THR A 130 -1.93 -2.24 2.30
C THR A 130 -1.14 -1.29 1.42
N VAL A 131 -0.28 -0.49 2.05
CA VAL A 131 0.72 0.33 1.36
C VAL A 131 2.09 -0.33 1.53
N GLN A 132 2.72 -0.70 0.42
CA GLN A 132 4.12 -1.08 0.43
C GLN A 132 4.97 0.19 0.50
N ALA A 133 5.85 0.25 1.50
CA ALA A 133 6.83 1.30 1.69
C ALA A 133 7.78 1.30 0.49
N GLY A 134 7.39 2.00 -0.57
CA GLY A 134 8.18 2.19 -1.78
C GLY A 134 9.10 3.39 -1.61
N PHE A 135 9.04 4.32 -2.58
CA PHE A 135 9.78 5.59 -2.66
C PHE A 135 11.30 5.47 -2.79
N ILE A 136 11.92 4.37 -2.34
CA ILE A 136 13.37 4.20 -2.40
C ILE A 136 13.74 3.31 -3.58
N GLY A 137 14.60 3.85 -4.44
CA GLY A 137 15.26 3.17 -5.55
C GLY A 137 14.36 2.58 -6.64
N ALA A 138 14.99 1.79 -7.52
CA ALA A 138 14.31 1.17 -8.66
C ALA A 138 13.06 0.39 -8.25
N TRP A 139 11.93 0.71 -8.90
CA TRP A 139 10.60 0.15 -8.67
C TRP A 139 10.10 0.24 -7.21
N GLY A 140 10.71 1.12 -6.40
CA GLY A 140 10.43 1.23 -4.97
C GLY A 140 10.93 0.03 -4.16
N GLU A 141 11.99 -0.67 -4.59
CA GLU A 141 12.48 -1.90 -3.97
C GLU A 141 13.66 -1.71 -2.99
N TRP A 142 14.09 -0.47 -2.73
CA TRP A 142 15.06 -0.11 -1.70
C TRP A 142 16.52 -0.55 -1.94
N TYR A 143 16.90 -0.74 -3.21
CA TYR A 143 18.25 -1.22 -3.56
C TYR A 143 19.05 -0.25 -4.42
N TYR A 144 18.54 0.14 -5.59
CA TYR A 144 19.21 1.04 -6.53
C TYR A 144 18.78 2.49 -6.27
N THR A 145 19.43 3.19 -5.35
CA THR A 145 19.04 4.52 -4.84
C THR A 145 20.23 5.49 -4.79
N ASP A 146 20.00 6.77 -5.09
CA ASP A 146 21.01 7.82 -4.98
C ASP A 146 21.12 8.36 -3.53
N TYR A 147 20.10 8.16 -2.69
CA TYR A 147 19.98 8.87 -1.40
C TYR A 147 19.92 7.97 -0.15
N PHE A 148 19.55 6.70 -0.28
CA PHE A 148 19.25 5.84 0.88
C PHE A 148 20.21 4.64 1.02
N SER A 149 21.33 4.64 0.31
CA SER A 149 22.46 3.74 0.52
C SER A 149 23.67 4.23 -0.27
N GLU A 150 24.86 3.78 0.13
CA GLU A 150 25.97 3.64 -0.80
C GLU A 150 25.63 2.50 -1.77
N SER A 151 24.90 2.86 -2.82
CA SER A 151 24.32 1.90 -3.74
C SER A 151 25.35 1.35 -4.74
N PRO A 152 25.28 0.05 -5.09
CA PRO A 152 24.31 -0.92 -4.58
C PRO A 152 24.74 -1.56 -3.24
N GLY A 153 23.81 -1.63 -2.29
CA GLY A 153 23.81 -2.63 -1.23
C GLY A 153 24.50 -2.31 0.10
N ASN A 154 25.25 -1.21 0.22
CA ASN A 154 25.78 -0.80 1.52
C ASN A 154 24.88 0.28 2.16
N VAL A 155 24.12 -0.10 3.18
CA VAL A 155 23.20 0.81 3.90
C VAL A 155 23.84 1.20 5.21
N THR A 156 24.27 2.47 5.32
CA THR A 156 24.87 3.00 6.55
C THR A 156 23.83 3.15 7.67
N GLU A 157 24.26 3.41 8.90
CA GLU A 157 23.35 3.69 10.02
C GLU A 157 22.49 4.94 9.77
N GLU A 158 23.06 5.99 9.17
CA GLU A 158 22.34 7.19 8.75
C GLU A 158 21.26 6.85 7.71
N ASN A 159 21.60 6.04 6.70
CA ASN A 159 20.60 5.62 5.72
C ASN A 159 19.49 4.76 6.35
N TRP A 160 19.78 3.97 7.38
CA TRP A 160 18.74 3.28 8.14
C TRP A 160 17.87 4.23 8.96
N ASN A 161 18.42 5.32 9.50
CA ASN A 161 17.65 6.38 10.13
C ASN A 161 16.69 7.04 9.13
N ASP A 162 17.17 7.39 7.93
CA ASP A 162 16.34 7.98 6.88
C ASP A 162 15.21 7.03 6.43
N ARG A 163 15.54 5.76 6.23
CA ARG A 163 14.58 4.70 5.92
C ARG A 163 13.52 4.54 7.02
N ARG A 164 13.91 4.64 8.31
CA ARG A 164 12.96 4.66 9.44
C ARG A 164 12.06 5.88 9.41
N THR A 165 12.63 7.08 9.25
CA THR A 165 11.86 8.33 9.18
C THR A 165 10.82 8.29 8.06
N LEU A 166 11.18 7.74 6.89
CA LEU A 166 10.24 7.53 5.78
C LEU A 166 9.10 6.57 6.15
N VAL A 167 9.41 5.41 6.73
CA VAL A 167 8.40 4.42 7.14
C VAL A 167 7.49 4.97 8.23
N ASP A 168 8.04 5.67 9.23
CA ASP A 168 7.26 6.31 10.29
C ASP A 168 6.34 7.40 9.72
N SER A 169 6.82 8.18 8.75
CA SER A 169 5.98 9.15 8.05
C SER A 169 4.84 8.46 7.30
N LEU A 170 5.11 7.34 6.64
CA LEU A 170 4.10 6.56 5.93
C LEU A 170 3.08 5.92 6.87
N LEU A 171 3.51 5.37 8.01
CA LEU A 171 2.64 4.87 9.07
C LEU A 171 1.72 5.98 9.62
N ASN A 172 2.24 7.20 9.76
CA ASN A 172 1.46 8.38 10.15
C ASN A 172 0.53 8.90 9.05
N ALA A 173 0.70 8.45 7.80
CA ALA A 173 -0.10 8.83 6.64
C ALA A 173 -1.26 7.86 6.37
N VAL A 174 -1.40 6.81 7.17
CA VAL A 174 -2.45 5.80 7.06
C VAL A 174 -3.18 5.62 8.40
N PRO A 175 -4.42 5.07 8.42
CA PRO A 175 -5.08 4.71 9.68
C PRO A 175 -4.26 3.74 10.53
N LYS A 176 -4.41 3.82 11.86
CA LYS A 176 -3.59 3.05 12.82
C LYS A 176 -3.78 1.53 12.71
N ASP A 177 -4.91 1.09 12.19
CA ASP A 177 -5.29 -0.30 11.95
C ASP A 177 -4.88 -0.80 10.56
N MET A 178 -4.31 0.06 9.70
CA MET A 178 -3.80 -0.33 8.39
C MET A 178 -2.31 -0.69 8.46
N MET A 179 -1.91 -1.68 7.65
CA MET A 179 -0.54 -2.16 7.59
C MET A 179 0.27 -1.44 6.52
N VAL A 180 1.54 -1.14 6.84
CA VAL A 180 2.59 -0.80 5.88
C VAL A 180 3.52 -2.00 5.70
N GLN A 181 3.77 -2.39 4.45
CA GLN A 181 4.64 -3.51 4.11
C GLN A 181 6.04 -3.03 3.72
N VAL A 182 7.07 -3.75 4.15
CA VAL A 182 8.47 -3.54 3.72
C VAL A 182 8.95 -4.73 2.92
N ARG A 183 9.86 -4.51 1.97
CA ARG A 183 10.17 -5.45 0.87
C ARG A 183 10.79 -6.77 1.35
N THR A 184 11.61 -6.74 2.41
CA THR A 184 12.27 -7.95 2.94
C THR A 184 12.21 -8.04 4.47
N PRO A 185 12.24 -9.25 5.06
CA PRO A 185 12.38 -9.42 6.50
C PRO A 185 13.62 -8.72 7.06
N ASN A 186 14.77 -8.79 6.36
CA ASN A 186 15.99 -8.12 6.79
C ASN A 186 15.79 -6.59 6.94
N GLN A 187 15.11 -5.94 6.00
CA GLN A 187 14.77 -4.52 6.15
C GLN A 187 13.89 -4.28 7.38
N LYS A 188 12.90 -5.14 7.62
CA LYS A 188 12.05 -5.04 8.83
C LYS A 188 12.86 -5.15 10.12
N TYR A 189 13.79 -6.10 10.21
CA TYR A 189 14.68 -6.26 11.37
C TYR A 189 15.50 -4.99 11.64
N ASN A 190 16.11 -4.42 10.60
CA ASN A 190 16.92 -3.20 10.73
C ASN A 190 16.07 -1.97 11.08
N LEU A 191 14.87 -1.83 10.49
CA LEU A 191 13.93 -0.75 10.80
C LEU A 191 13.44 -0.82 12.24
N LEU A 192 13.18 -2.01 12.76
CA LEU A 192 12.72 -2.21 14.14
C LEU A 192 13.86 -2.24 15.16
N GLN A 193 15.11 -2.10 14.73
CA GLN A 193 16.30 -2.22 15.58
C GLN A 193 16.28 -3.51 16.41
N MET A 194 15.80 -4.60 15.82
CA MET A 194 15.75 -5.90 16.48
C MET A 194 17.19 -6.43 16.55
N ASN A 195 17.79 -6.36 17.73
CA ASN A 195 19.11 -6.92 17.99
C ASN A 195 19.13 -8.42 17.64
N SER A 196 20.18 -8.85 16.94
CA SER A 196 20.50 -10.27 16.77
C SER A 196 21.20 -10.82 18.01
#